data_AF-A0A956QIK7-F1
#
_entry.id   AF-A0A956QIK7-F1
#
_cell.length_a   1.000
_cell.length_b   1.000
_cell.length_c   1.000
_cell.angle_alpha   90.00
_cell.angle_beta   90.00
_cell.angle_gamma   90.00
#
_symmetry.space_group_name_H-M   'P 1'
#
loop_
_entity.id
_entity.type
_entity.pdbx_description
1 polymer ?
#
loop_
_entity_poly.entity_id
_entity_poly.type
_entity_poly.pdbx_seq_one_letter_code
_entity_poly.pdbx_strand_id
1 'polypeptide(L)'
;QLVGQSGYLEKVLAGLERVSVARWDTLEIYPGIFFEVRPLFDWGNAWTPPGQLRPAHYGTCNAVYGQLGILYNGDVVLCCADYDGSTRVGNALEEGLLAVLGKPEVARTVEGFRRNRVVHPRCQQCLGGATRTAALARQLGSIFFFKGPGRHFQRTTRLYDL
;
A
#
# COMPACT_ATOMS: atom_id res chain seq x y z
N GLN A 1 22.74 14.26 -17.13
CA GLN A 1 22.79 15.25 -18.23
C GLN A 1 21.62 16.25 -18.23
N LEU A 2 20.49 16.00 -17.54
CA LEU A 2 19.33 16.91 -17.54
C LEU A 2 19.42 18.09 -16.55
N VAL A 3 20.02 17.92 -15.37
CA VAL A 3 20.10 18.98 -14.33
C VAL A 3 20.89 20.23 -14.78
N GLY A 4 21.77 20.08 -15.78
CA GLY A 4 22.55 21.19 -16.33
C GLY A 4 21.88 21.94 -17.48
N GLN A 5 20.69 21.52 -17.92
CA GLN A 5 19.94 22.24 -18.94
C GLN A 5 19.18 23.41 -18.29
N SER A 6 19.45 24.63 -18.77
CA SER A 6 18.71 25.82 -18.37
C SER A 6 17.20 25.60 -18.56
N GLY A 7 16.38 25.89 -17.55
CA GLY A 7 14.93 25.74 -17.64
C GLY A 7 14.37 24.41 -17.11
N TYR A 8 15.22 23.46 -16.69
CA TYR A 8 14.76 22.16 -16.19
C TYR A 8 13.89 22.30 -14.93
N LEU A 9 14.38 23.08 -13.96
CA LEU A 9 13.68 23.29 -12.70
C LEU A 9 12.33 23.99 -12.95
N GLU A 10 12.31 24.97 -13.84
CA GLU A 10 11.11 25.72 -14.23
C GLU A 10 10.06 24.79 -14.87
N LYS A 11 10.48 23.86 -15.74
CA LYS A 11 9.57 22.85 -16.32
C LYS A 11 8.99 21.93 -15.25
N VAL A 12 9.83 21.42 -14.35
CA VAL A 12 9.37 20.54 -13.26
C VAL A 12 8.39 21.29 -12.35
N LEU A 13 8.68 22.54 -11.97
CA LEU A 13 7.81 23.38 -11.15
C LEU A 13 6.47 23.66 -11.84
N ALA A 14 6.48 24.03 -13.12
CA ALA A 14 5.24 24.23 -13.90
C ALA A 14 4.42 22.93 -14.04
N GLY A 15 5.10 21.78 -14.17
CA GLY A 15 4.46 20.47 -14.15
C GLY A 15 3.78 20.16 -12.81
N LEU A 16 4.44 20.50 -11.69
CA LEU A 16 3.90 20.30 -10.34
C LEU A 16 2.61 21.09 -10.09
N GLU A 17 2.49 22.31 -10.61
CA GLU A 17 1.25 23.11 -10.50
C GLU A 17 0.01 22.43 -11.14
N ARG A 18 0.24 21.50 -12.07
CA ARG A 18 -0.82 20.75 -12.77
C ARG A 18 -1.16 19.41 -12.09
N VAL A 19 -0.44 19.05 -11.02
CA VAL A 19 -0.65 17.79 -10.30
C VAL A 19 -1.78 17.96 -9.29
N SER A 20 -2.72 17.02 -9.29
CA SER A 20 -3.77 16.94 -8.27
C SER A 20 -3.38 15.99 -7.15
N VAL A 21 -3.51 16.42 -5.89
CA VAL A 21 -3.34 15.56 -4.71
C VAL A 21 -4.53 14.64 -4.43
N ALA A 22 -5.62 14.79 -5.17
CA ALA A 22 -6.84 14.00 -4.99
C ALA A 22 -6.79 12.63 -5.69
N ARG A 23 -5.73 12.33 -6.43
CA ARG A 23 -5.56 11.09 -7.20
C ARG A 23 -4.20 10.45 -6.92
N TRP A 24 -4.06 9.20 -7.33
CA TRP A 24 -2.79 8.48 -7.23
C TRP A 24 -1.94 8.76 -8.47
N ASP A 25 -0.93 9.62 -8.34
CA ASP A 25 0.03 9.96 -9.39
C ASP A 25 1.45 9.56 -8.97
N THR A 26 2.19 8.95 -9.90
CA THR A 26 3.64 8.79 -9.80
C THR A 26 4.30 9.77 -10.74
N LEU A 27 5.03 10.73 -10.19
CA LEU A 27 5.62 11.84 -10.89
C LEU A 27 7.12 11.61 -11.01
N GLU A 28 7.61 11.37 -12.22
CA GLU A 28 9.05 11.30 -12.46
C GLU A 28 9.59 12.74 -12.55
N ILE A 29 10.34 13.15 -11.53
CA ILE A 29 10.94 14.49 -11.42
C ILE A 29 12.38 14.54 -11.91
N TYR A 30 12.98 13.39 -12.19
CA TYR A 30 14.27 13.16 -12.83
C TYR A 30 14.34 11.69 -13.22
N PRO A 31 15.10 11.26 -14.26
CA PRO A 31 15.21 9.84 -14.60
C PRO A 31 15.55 8.97 -13.39
N GLY A 32 14.60 8.08 -13.03
CA GLY A 32 14.73 7.18 -11.88
C GLY A 32 14.42 7.80 -10.51
N ILE A 33 14.05 9.08 -10.43
CA ILE A 33 13.60 9.75 -9.19
C ILE A 33 12.13 10.11 -9.33
N PHE A 34 11.33 9.57 -8.42
CA PHE A 34 9.88 9.68 -8.47
C PHE A 34 9.33 10.29 -7.17
N PHE A 35 8.30 11.13 -7.31
CA PHE A 35 7.39 11.50 -6.23
C PHE A 35 6.07 10.76 -6.42
N GLU A 36 5.60 10.10 -5.37
CA GLU A 36 4.26 9.50 -5.37
C GLU A 36 3.32 10.39 -4.55
N VAL A 37 2.23 10.82 -5.18
CA VAL A 37 1.15 11.52 -4.50
C VAL A 37 -0.05 10.60 -4.54
N ARG A 38 -0.66 10.36 -3.37
CA ARG A 38 -1.84 9.51 -3.24
C ARG A 38 -2.67 9.98 -2.06
N PRO A 39 -4.00 9.84 -2.13
CA PRO A 39 -4.82 9.99 -0.94
C PRO A 39 -4.32 9.05 0.15
N LEU A 40 -3.81 9.65 1.23
CA LEU A 40 -3.43 8.91 2.42
C LEU A 40 -4.71 8.66 3.21
N PHE A 41 -5.29 7.48 3.02
CA PHE A 41 -6.35 7.03 3.90
C PHE A 41 -5.75 6.64 5.26
N ASP A 42 -6.61 6.62 6.27
CA ASP A 42 -6.40 6.34 7.69
C ASP A 42 -5.78 4.97 8.03
N TRP A 43 -4.81 4.47 7.26
CA TRP A 43 -4.26 3.12 7.42
C TRP A 43 -5.38 2.05 7.54
N GLY A 44 -6.54 2.32 6.92
CA GLY A 44 -7.77 1.55 7.09
C GLY A 44 -8.40 1.75 8.46
N ASN A 45 -8.88 0.68 9.08
CA ASN A 45 -9.35 0.73 10.47
C ASN A 45 -8.32 0.13 11.44
N ALA A 46 -7.03 0.30 11.15
CA ALA A 46 -5.97 -0.27 11.98
C ALA A 46 -6.04 0.26 13.43
N TRP A 47 -6.51 1.49 13.65
CA TRP A 47 -6.49 2.09 14.99
C TRP A 47 -7.84 2.02 15.69
N THR A 48 -8.86 1.49 15.02
CA THR A 48 -10.17 1.32 15.63
C THR A 48 -10.12 0.16 16.63
N PRO A 49 -10.60 0.35 17.87
CA PRO A 49 -10.57 -0.69 18.89
C PRO A 49 -11.26 -1.99 18.44
N PRO A 50 -10.79 -3.16 18.92
CA PRO A 50 -11.48 -4.43 18.70
C PRO A 50 -12.97 -4.36 19.11
N GLY A 51 -13.83 -5.07 18.38
CA GLY A 51 -15.27 -5.12 18.65
C GLY A 51 -16.10 -3.97 18.06
N GLN A 52 -15.47 -2.90 17.58
CA GLN A 52 -16.16 -1.78 16.93
C GLN A 52 -16.26 -1.92 15.40
N LEU A 53 -15.68 -2.99 14.84
CA LEU A 53 -15.64 -3.23 13.41
C LEU A 53 -16.27 -4.58 13.07
N ARG A 54 -16.90 -4.62 11.90
CA ARG A 54 -17.19 -5.87 11.19
C ARG A 54 -15.94 -6.28 10.42
N PRO A 55 -15.36 -7.47 10.69
CA PRO A 55 -14.16 -7.92 10.01
C PRO A 55 -14.43 -8.14 8.52
N ALA A 56 -13.44 -7.84 7.69
CA ALA A 56 -13.45 -8.23 6.29
C ALA A 56 -13.04 -9.69 6.14
N HIS A 57 -13.71 -10.40 5.23
CA HIS A 57 -13.33 -11.77 4.85
C HIS A 57 -12.94 -11.87 3.37
N TYR A 58 -13.33 -10.86 2.59
CA TYR A 58 -13.02 -10.73 1.18
C TYR A 58 -12.43 -9.35 0.89
N GLY A 59 -11.64 -9.22 -0.16
CA GLY A 59 -10.99 -7.95 -0.49
C GLY A 59 -9.56 -8.16 -0.97
N THR A 60 -8.89 -7.08 -1.34
CA THR A 60 -7.50 -7.15 -1.78
C THR A 60 -6.69 -5.96 -1.27
N CYS A 61 -5.40 -6.18 -1.06
CA CYS A 61 -4.45 -5.16 -0.61
C CYS A 61 -3.16 -5.33 -1.38
N ASN A 62 -2.63 -4.25 -1.97
CA ASN A 62 -1.38 -4.32 -2.72
C ASN A 62 -0.14 -4.44 -1.84
N ALA A 63 -0.23 -4.06 -0.56
CA ALA A 63 0.91 -4.08 0.34
C ALA A 63 1.56 -5.46 0.40
N VAL A 64 0.75 -6.50 0.59
CA VAL A 64 1.25 -7.86 0.86
C VAL A 64 1.93 -8.51 -0.36
N TYR A 65 1.77 -7.98 -1.57
CA TYR A 65 2.41 -8.57 -2.77
C TYR A 65 3.76 -7.97 -3.12
N GLY A 66 3.94 -6.67 -2.87
CA GLY A 66 5.07 -5.91 -3.40
C GLY A 66 5.93 -5.24 -2.32
N GLN A 67 5.49 -5.28 -1.07
CA GLN A 67 6.20 -4.65 0.03
C GLN A 67 6.00 -5.41 1.35
N LEU A 68 6.89 -5.13 2.29
CA LEU A 68 6.86 -5.60 3.67
C LEU A 68 7.51 -4.52 4.54
N GLY A 69 7.36 -4.63 5.86
CA GLY A 69 8.12 -3.83 6.80
C GLY A 69 9.17 -4.67 7.51
N ILE A 70 10.34 -4.08 7.78
CA ILE A 70 11.29 -4.58 8.77
C ILE A 70 11.40 -3.48 9.83
N LEU A 71 10.98 -3.78 11.05
CA LEU A 71 11.03 -2.85 12.17
C LEU A 71 12.45 -2.73 12.72
N TYR A 72 12.68 -1.71 13.55
CA TYR A 72 14.03 -1.40 14.07
C TYR A 72 14.68 -2.57 14.85
N ASN A 73 13.86 -3.44 15.44
CA ASN A 73 14.29 -4.63 16.19
C ASN A 73 14.46 -5.87 15.30
N GLY A 74 14.32 -5.75 13.98
CA GLY A 74 14.40 -6.86 13.03
C GLY A 74 13.09 -7.57 12.75
N ASP A 75 11.99 -7.21 13.43
CA ASP A 75 10.70 -7.87 13.19
C ASP A 75 10.20 -7.61 11.78
N VAL A 76 9.84 -8.68 11.08
CA VAL A 76 9.29 -8.62 9.73
C VAL A 76 7.78 -8.60 9.83
N VAL A 77 7.15 -7.61 9.21
CA VAL A 77 5.71 -7.37 9.21
C VAL A 77 5.13 -7.37 7.79
N LEU A 78 3.86 -7.73 7.66
CA LEU A 78 3.20 -7.93 6.36
C LEU A 78 2.89 -6.63 5.60
N CYS A 79 3.04 -5.46 6.23
CA CYS A 79 2.72 -4.16 5.63
C CYS A 79 3.67 -3.09 6.16
N CYS A 80 4.12 -2.17 5.30
CA CYS A 80 4.93 -1.02 5.73
C CYS A 80 4.20 -0.07 6.69
N ALA A 81 2.86 -0.14 6.73
CA ALA A 81 2.01 0.60 7.66
C ALA A 81 2.03 0.06 9.10
N ASP A 82 2.49 -1.18 9.28
CA ASP A 82 2.36 -1.94 10.52
C ASP A 82 3.49 -1.59 11.50
N TYR A 83 3.59 -0.31 11.85
CA TYR A 83 4.67 0.22 12.70
C TYR A 83 4.64 -0.36 14.12
N ASP A 84 3.48 -0.83 14.59
CA ASP A 84 3.26 -1.40 15.92
C ASP A 84 3.54 -2.91 15.97
N GLY A 85 3.92 -3.54 14.85
CA GLY A 85 4.31 -4.94 14.79
C GLY A 85 3.15 -5.95 14.86
N SER A 86 1.90 -5.50 14.70
CA SER A 86 0.71 -6.34 14.86
C SER A 86 0.58 -7.51 13.86
N THR A 87 1.38 -7.50 12.80
CA THR A 87 1.43 -8.52 11.75
C THR A 87 2.79 -9.21 11.66
N ARG A 88 3.54 -9.24 12.77
CA ARG A 88 4.83 -9.93 12.83
C ARG A 88 4.72 -11.38 12.33
N VAL A 89 5.60 -11.74 11.39
CA VAL A 89 5.73 -13.09 10.82
C VAL A 89 7.11 -13.72 11.09
N GLY A 90 8.03 -12.98 11.69
CA GLY A 90 9.35 -13.48 12.05
C GLY A 90 10.30 -12.34 12.40
N ASN A 91 11.59 -12.66 12.56
CA ASN A 91 12.61 -11.67 12.81
C ASN A 91 13.83 -11.90 11.90
N ALA A 92 14.17 -10.91 11.07
CA ALA A 92 15.23 -11.03 10.08
C ALA A 92 16.63 -11.15 10.69
N LEU A 93 16.82 -10.70 11.94
CA LEU A 93 18.09 -10.82 12.65
C LEU A 93 18.30 -12.21 13.26
N GLU A 94 17.20 -12.92 13.58
CA GLU A 94 17.24 -14.24 14.21
C GLU A 94 17.36 -15.38 13.18
N GLU A 95 16.54 -15.35 12.13
CA GLU A 95 16.40 -16.47 11.18
C GLU A 95 16.71 -16.09 9.72
N GLY A 96 16.99 -14.81 9.45
CA GLY A 96 17.23 -14.28 8.10
C GLY A 96 15.95 -14.02 7.31
N LEU A 97 15.95 -12.96 6.49
CA LEU A 97 14.75 -12.50 5.79
C LEU A 97 14.12 -13.57 4.88
N LEU A 98 14.92 -14.31 4.10
CA LEU A 98 14.39 -15.33 3.18
C LEU A 98 13.68 -16.48 3.92
N ALA A 99 14.17 -16.87 5.09
CA ALA A 99 13.52 -17.89 5.90
C ALA A 99 12.16 -17.40 6.40
N VAL A 100 12.08 -16.15 6.87
CA VAL A 100 10.81 -15.52 7.27
C VAL A 100 9.82 -15.48 6.11
N LEU A 101 10.25 -15.06 4.92
CA LEU A 101 9.37 -14.98 3.75
C LEU A 101 8.92 -16.35 3.23
N GLY A 102 9.72 -17.39 3.47
CA GLY A 102 9.39 -18.78 3.15
C GLY A 102 8.35 -19.41 4.07
N LYS A 103 7.93 -18.74 5.15
CA LYS A 103 7.00 -19.32 6.12
C LYS A 103 5.61 -19.59 5.53
N PRO A 104 4.95 -20.71 5.92
CA PRO A 104 3.62 -21.04 5.45
C PRO A 104 2.56 -19.97 5.74
N GLU A 105 2.65 -19.22 6.84
CA GLU A 105 1.73 -18.11 7.16
C GLU A 105 1.85 -16.91 6.21
N VAL A 106 3.07 -16.57 5.77
CA VAL A 106 3.30 -15.52 4.77
C VAL A 106 2.70 -15.97 3.44
N ALA A 107 3.02 -17.19 3.00
CA ALA A 107 2.48 -17.76 1.77
C ALA A 107 0.94 -17.84 1.80
N ARG A 108 0.34 -18.28 2.92
CA ARG A 108 -1.13 -18.30 3.10
C ARG A 108 -1.74 -16.91 3.00
N THR A 109 -1.09 -15.89 3.54
CA THR A 109 -1.59 -14.51 3.50
C THR A 109 -1.54 -13.95 2.08
N VAL A 110 -0.39 -14.12 1.41
CA VAL A 110 -0.21 -13.71 0.01
C VAL A 110 -1.23 -14.40 -0.90
N GLU A 111 -1.37 -15.72 -0.80
CA GLU A 111 -2.30 -16.50 -1.62
C GLU A 111 -3.76 -16.17 -1.31
N GLY A 112 -4.08 -15.92 -0.02
CA GLY A 112 -5.37 -15.41 0.39
C GLY A 112 -5.72 -14.16 -0.39
N PHE A 113 -4.88 -13.13 -0.33
CA PHE A 113 -5.12 -11.88 -1.05
C PHE A 113 -5.21 -12.07 -2.58
N ARG A 114 -4.39 -12.95 -3.17
CA ARG A 114 -4.47 -13.28 -4.61
C ARG A 114 -5.86 -13.77 -4.98
N ARG A 115 -6.49 -14.57 -4.12
CA ARG A 115 -7.88 -15.07 -4.27
C ARG A 115 -8.94 -14.17 -3.65
N ASN A 116 -8.60 -12.91 -3.36
CA ASN A 116 -9.46 -11.93 -2.71
C ASN A 116 -10.01 -12.36 -1.33
N ARG A 117 -9.23 -13.16 -0.59
CA ARG A 117 -9.58 -13.68 0.74
C ARG A 117 -8.67 -13.07 1.80
N VAL A 118 -9.27 -12.45 2.81
CA VAL A 118 -8.53 -11.77 3.87
C VAL A 118 -8.38 -12.73 5.05
N VAL A 119 -7.18 -13.30 5.23
CA VAL A 119 -6.94 -14.37 6.22
C VAL A 119 -6.34 -13.87 7.53
N HIS A 120 -5.44 -12.88 7.49
CA HIS A 120 -4.75 -12.39 8.68
C HIS A 120 -5.68 -11.49 9.53
N PRO A 121 -5.84 -11.72 10.84
CA PRO A 121 -6.80 -10.98 11.68
C PRO A 121 -6.65 -9.45 11.61
N ARG A 122 -5.41 -8.96 11.65
CA ARG A 122 -5.12 -7.52 11.51
C ARG A 122 -5.58 -6.95 10.16
N CYS A 123 -5.44 -7.73 9.09
CA CYS A 123 -5.90 -7.32 7.77
C CYS A 123 -7.43 -7.32 7.67
N GLN A 124 -8.09 -8.26 8.35
CA GLN A 124 -9.56 -8.31 8.45
C GLN A 124 -10.10 -7.07 9.17
N GLN A 125 -9.38 -6.60 10.20
CA GLN A 125 -9.69 -5.34 10.89
C GLN A 125 -9.44 -4.13 9.98
N CYS A 126 -8.25 -4.04 9.38
CA CYS A 126 -7.85 -2.94 8.49
C CYS A 126 -8.85 -2.72 7.34
N LEU A 127 -9.25 -3.79 6.64
CA LEU A 127 -10.24 -3.75 5.54
C LEU A 127 -11.71 -3.81 6.01
N GLY A 128 -11.96 -3.93 7.30
CA GLY A 128 -13.30 -4.01 7.88
C GLY A 128 -14.08 -2.69 7.82
N GLY A 129 -15.15 -2.58 8.61
CA GLY A 129 -15.87 -1.32 8.73
C GLY A 129 -16.82 -1.29 9.92
N ALA A 130 -17.13 -0.08 10.40
CA ALA A 130 -18.00 0.11 11.57
C ALA A 130 -19.42 -0.46 11.36
N THR A 131 -19.94 -0.37 10.14
CA THR A 131 -21.23 -0.95 9.75
C THR A 131 -21.05 -2.05 8.71
N ARG A 132 -22.08 -2.88 8.52
CA ARG A 132 -22.08 -3.91 7.46
C ARG A 132 -21.94 -3.28 6.07
N THR A 133 -22.59 -2.14 5.84
CA THR A 133 -22.53 -1.40 4.58
C THR A 133 -21.13 -0.83 4.34
N ALA A 134 -20.52 -0.19 5.34
CA ALA A 134 -19.15 0.32 5.23
C ALA A 134 -18.14 -0.80 5.00
N ALA A 135 -18.27 -1.92 5.72
CA ALA A 135 -17.41 -3.08 5.54
C ALA A 135 -17.56 -3.68 4.13
N LEU A 136 -18.79 -3.82 3.62
CA LEU A 136 -19.01 -4.31 2.25
C LEU A 136 -18.43 -3.36 1.20
N ALA A 137 -18.66 -2.06 1.37
CA ALA A 137 -18.16 -1.03 0.47
C ALA A 137 -16.63 -1.02 0.41
N ARG A 138 -15.93 -1.12 1.55
CA ARG A 138 -14.46 -1.21 1.59
C ARG A 138 -13.95 -2.51 0.95
N GLN A 139 -14.57 -3.65 1.22
CA GLN A 139 -14.16 -4.93 0.64
C GLN A 139 -14.28 -4.93 -0.89
N LEU A 140 -15.42 -4.54 -1.43
CA LEU A 140 -15.64 -4.45 -2.89
C LEU A 140 -14.82 -3.33 -3.52
N GLY A 141 -14.77 -2.17 -2.87
CA GLY A 141 -13.98 -1.02 -3.31
C GLY A 141 -12.50 -1.34 -3.42
N SER A 142 -11.94 -2.11 -2.48
CA SER A 142 -10.54 -2.55 -2.53
C SER A 142 -10.25 -3.39 -3.78
N ILE A 143 -11.15 -4.30 -4.17
CA ILE A 143 -11.00 -5.13 -5.37
C ILE A 143 -11.11 -4.26 -6.62
N PHE A 144 -12.12 -3.40 -6.69
CA PHE A 144 -12.31 -2.49 -7.82
C PHE A 144 -11.10 -1.57 -8.02
N PHE A 145 -10.57 -1.02 -6.93
CA PHE A 145 -9.47 -0.08 -6.96
C PHE A 145 -8.14 -0.74 -7.37
N PHE A 146 -7.80 -1.88 -6.77
CA PHE A 146 -6.48 -2.50 -6.96
C PHE A 146 -6.41 -3.54 -8.09
N LYS A 147 -7.50 -4.25 -8.38
CA LYS A 147 -7.55 -5.30 -9.43
C LYS A 147 -8.50 -4.97 -10.58
N GLY A 148 -9.43 -4.03 -10.39
CA GLY A 148 -10.40 -3.63 -11.39
C GLY A 148 -9.96 -2.44 -12.25
N PRO A 149 -10.92 -1.75 -12.88
CA PRO A 149 -10.69 -0.55 -13.68
C PRO A 149 -9.97 0.56 -12.90
N GLY A 150 -10.09 0.58 -11.57
CA GLY A 150 -9.45 1.57 -10.72
C GLY A 150 -7.92 1.58 -10.80
N ARG A 151 -7.30 0.48 -11.23
CA ARG A 151 -5.85 0.41 -11.46
C ARG A 151 -5.39 1.37 -12.57
N HIS A 152 -6.28 1.73 -13.50
CA HIS A 152 -6.01 2.70 -14.57
C HIS A 152 -5.95 4.16 -14.07
N PHE A 153 -6.32 4.42 -12.81
CA PHE A 153 -6.10 5.73 -12.19
C PHE A 153 -4.65 5.95 -11.76
N GLN A 154 -3.81 4.92 -11.74
CA GLN A 154 -2.37 5.06 -11.49
C GLN A 154 -1.68 5.48 -12.78
N ARG A 155 -1.20 6.72 -12.83
CA ARG A 155 -0.51 7.27 -13.99
C ARG A 155 0.92 7.63 -13.62
N THR A 156 1.87 7.20 -14.45
CA THR A 156 3.24 7.73 -14.39
C THR A 156 3.32 8.92 -15.33
N THR A 157 3.65 10.09 -14.79
CA THR A 157 3.79 11.32 -15.56
C THR A 157 5.22 11.83 -15.40
N ARG A 158 5.89 12.10 -16.53
CA ARG A 158 7.21 12.73 -16.55
C ARG A 158 7.01 14.23 -16.53
N LEU A 159 7.36 14.88 -15.42
CA LEU A 159 7.08 16.31 -15.26
C LEU A 159 7.92 17.19 -16.20
N TYR A 160 9.07 16.69 -16.64
CA TYR A 160 9.93 17.38 -17.59
C TYR A 160 9.49 17.22 -19.06
N ASP A 161 8.45 16.42 -19.33
CA ASP A 161 7.82 16.24 -20.64
C ASP A 161 6.50 17.06 -20.80
N LEU A 162 6.02 17.70 -19.73
CA LEU A 162 4.79 18.51 -19.68
C LEU A 162 5.04 19.99 -20.02
#